data_AF-A0A1Y5GX23-F1
#
_entry.id   AF-A0A1Y5GX23-F1
#
_cell.length_a   1.000
_cell.length_b   1.000
_cell.length_c   1.000
_cell.angle_alpha   90.00
_cell.angle_beta   90.00
_cell.angle_gamma   90.00
#
_symmetry.space_group_name_H-M   'P 1'
#
loop_
_entity.id
_entity.type
_entity.pdbx_description
1 polymer ?
#
loop_
_entity_poly.entity_id
_entity_poly.type
_entity_poly.pdbx_seq_one_letter_code
_entity_poly.pdbx_strand_id
1 'polypeptide(L)'
;MFVGLFFSFNLFTASPAHAEYGDVVINNFSEEAGMRPVVFPHWFHRARFRCKVCHADLGFKFEAGGNEIDMLKIIDGEYCGACHNGEIAWAVENCNLCHSGTPDTPTQVHGSTVQQLVSNDKKPEQK
;
A
#
# COMPACT_ATOMS: atom_id res chain seq x y z
N MET A 1 16.92 -18.25 50.80
CA MET A 1 17.61 -18.01 49.51
C MET A 1 16.54 -17.98 48.43
N PHE A 2 15.88 -16.84 48.22
CA PHE A 2 14.85 -16.68 47.19
C PHE A 2 15.52 -16.18 45.91
N VAL A 3 15.68 -17.07 44.94
CA VAL A 3 16.16 -16.72 43.59
C VAL A 3 15.00 -16.03 42.87
N GLY A 4 14.97 -14.71 42.91
CA GLY A 4 14.02 -13.89 42.16
C GLY A 4 14.37 -13.93 40.67
N LEU A 5 13.63 -14.72 39.89
CA LEU A 5 13.62 -14.65 38.43
C LEU A 5 12.84 -13.39 38.02
N PHE A 6 13.54 -12.25 37.93
CA PHE A 6 13.04 -11.08 37.23
C PHE A 6 13.01 -11.40 35.73
N PHE A 7 11.88 -11.91 35.25
CA PHE A 7 11.57 -11.95 33.83
C PHE A 7 11.38 -10.49 33.38
N SER A 8 12.44 -9.85 32.91
CA SER A 8 12.36 -8.57 32.22
C SER A 8 11.55 -8.76 30.94
N PHE A 9 10.25 -8.47 31.02
CA PHE A 9 9.35 -8.40 29.88
C PHE A 9 9.84 -7.25 29.00
N ASN A 10 10.66 -7.56 27.99
CA ASN A 10 11.07 -6.59 27.00
C ASN A 10 9.80 -6.16 26.26
N LEU A 11 9.32 -4.97 26.57
CA LEU A 11 8.19 -4.35 25.90
C LEU A 11 8.66 -3.98 24.50
N PHE A 12 8.54 -4.91 23.55
CA PHE A 12 8.70 -4.64 22.13
C PHE A 12 7.58 -3.68 21.71
N THR A 13 7.87 -2.39 21.78
CA THR A 13 7.00 -1.36 21.19
C THR A 13 7.08 -1.53 19.68
N ALA A 14 5.95 -1.82 19.04
CA ALA A 14 5.90 -1.90 17.58
C ALA A 14 6.08 -0.48 17.02
N SER A 15 7.17 -0.24 16.29
CA SER A 15 7.37 1.01 15.58
C SER A 15 6.29 1.21 14.52
N PRO A 16 5.78 2.43 14.33
CA PRO A 16 4.81 2.71 13.28
C PRO A 16 5.42 2.44 11.91
N ALA A 17 4.67 1.78 11.03
CA ALA A 17 5.06 1.65 9.63
C ALA A 17 4.97 3.03 8.96
N HIS A 18 6.10 3.51 8.43
CA HIS A 18 6.15 4.74 7.65
C HIS A 18 5.97 4.40 6.17
N ALA A 19 5.09 5.13 5.47
CA ALA A 19 5.02 5.06 4.02
C ALA A 19 6.34 5.58 3.42
N GLU A 20 6.83 4.90 2.38
CA GLU A 20 8.06 5.30 1.69
C GLU A 20 7.74 6.13 0.45
N TYR A 21 8.70 6.94 0.01
CA TYR A 21 8.61 7.66 -1.25
C TYR A 21 8.26 6.71 -2.40
N GLY A 22 7.18 7.06 -3.09
CA GLY A 22 6.65 6.32 -4.22
C GLY A 22 5.50 5.37 -3.86
N ASP A 23 5.23 5.07 -2.58
CA ASP A 23 4.07 4.24 -2.22
C ASP A 23 2.77 4.86 -2.75
N VAL A 24 1.88 4.04 -3.29
CA VAL A 24 0.66 4.50 -3.95
C VAL A 24 -0.55 4.07 -3.13
N VAL A 25 -1.44 5.01 -2.83
CA VAL A 25 -2.80 4.68 -2.38
C VAL A 25 -3.69 4.62 -3.61
N ILE A 26 -4.48 3.56 -3.73
CA ILE A 26 -5.44 3.33 -4.82
C ILE A 26 -6.83 3.21 -4.21
N ASN A 27 -7.71 4.12 -4.60
CA ASN A 27 -9.07 4.21 -4.07
C ASN A 27 -10.12 4.52 -5.14
N ASN A 28 -9.84 4.22 -6.41
CA ASN A 28 -10.77 4.47 -7.51
C ASN A 28 -12.06 3.65 -7.39
N PHE A 29 -11.99 2.44 -6.80
CA PHE A 29 -13.12 1.51 -6.67
C PHE A 29 -13.29 0.89 -5.27
N SER A 30 -12.27 1.02 -4.40
CA SER A 30 -12.24 0.26 -3.13
C SER A 30 -13.36 0.67 -2.18
N GLU A 31 -13.49 1.97 -1.93
CA GLU A 31 -14.50 2.47 -0.98
C GLU A 31 -15.92 2.30 -1.47
N GLU A 32 -16.18 2.52 -2.76
CA GLU A 32 -17.49 2.26 -3.37
C GLU A 32 -17.88 0.78 -3.22
N ALA A 33 -16.91 -0.13 -3.28
CA ALA A 33 -17.10 -1.55 -3.03
C ALA A 33 -17.13 -1.94 -1.54
N GLY A 34 -17.14 -0.97 -0.60
CA GLY A 34 -17.18 -1.21 0.84
C GLY A 34 -15.85 -1.71 1.44
N MET A 35 -14.74 -1.53 0.72
CA MET A 35 -13.40 -1.95 1.14
C MET A 35 -12.52 -0.74 1.41
N ARG A 36 -11.55 -0.88 2.33
CA ARG A 36 -10.57 0.18 2.59
C ARG A 36 -9.71 0.44 1.35
N PRO A 37 -9.15 1.66 1.19
CA PRO A 37 -8.21 1.93 0.11
C PRO A 37 -7.05 0.94 0.08
N VAL A 38 -6.56 0.62 -1.12
CA VAL A 38 -5.40 -0.26 -1.29
C VAL A 38 -4.12 0.55 -1.12
N VAL A 39 -3.16 0.02 -0.36
CA VAL A 39 -1.80 0.60 -0.28
C VAL A 39 -0.85 -0.32 -1.03
N PHE A 40 -0.20 0.22 -2.06
CA PHE A 40 0.84 -0.45 -2.82
C PHE A 40 2.23 0.04 -2.35
N PRO A 41 3.00 -0.80 -1.62
CA PRO A 41 4.33 -0.44 -1.16
C PRO A 41 5.36 -0.63 -2.28
N HIS A 42 5.80 0.45 -2.91
CA HIS A 42 6.78 0.39 -4.00
C HIS A 42 8.11 -0.19 -3.52
N TRP A 43 8.55 0.15 -2.30
CA TRP A 43 9.79 -0.37 -1.73
C TRP A 43 9.87 -1.90 -1.74
N PHE A 44 8.83 -2.56 -1.21
CA PHE A 44 8.82 -4.02 -1.09
C PHE A 44 8.87 -4.73 -2.45
N HIS A 45 8.18 -4.15 -3.44
CA HIS A 45 8.17 -4.66 -4.80
C HIS A 45 9.49 -4.36 -5.54
N ARG A 46 10.06 -3.16 -5.37
CA ARG A 46 11.36 -2.77 -5.94
C ARG A 46 12.54 -3.59 -5.42
N ALA A 47 12.43 -4.14 -4.22
CA ALA A 47 13.44 -5.04 -3.67
C ALA A 47 13.55 -6.36 -4.47
N ARG A 48 12.51 -6.75 -5.22
CA ARG A 48 12.43 -8.03 -5.95
C ARG A 48 12.33 -7.86 -7.47
N PHE A 49 11.68 -6.79 -7.92
CA PHE A 49 11.35 -6.56 -9.32
C PHE A 49 11.87 -5.21 -9.82
N ARG A 50 12.20 -5.15 -11.10
CA ARG A 50 12.60 -3.91 -11.78
C ARG A 50 11.37 -3.14 -12.23
N CYS A 51 11.49 -1.82 -12.38
CA CYS A 51 10.40 -0.93 -12.79
C CYS A 51 9.68 -1.39 -14.08
N LYS A 52 10.44 -1.97 -15.02
CA LYS A 52 9.92 -2.51 -16.30
C LYS A 52 8.82 -3.55 -16.10
N VAL A 53 8.98 -4.44 -15.11
CA VAL A 53 8.02 -5.52 -14.86
C VAL A 53 6.62 -4.95 -14.64
N CYS A 54 6.51 -3.93 -13.79
CA CYS A 54 5.20 -3.33 -13.51
C CYS A 54 4.77 -2.38 -14.63
N HIS A 55 5.61 -1.42 -14.99
CA HIS A 55 5.15 -0.30 -15.82
C HIS A 55 5.13 -0.55 -17.32
N ALA A 56 5.99 -1.45 -17.82
CA ALA A 56 6.02 -1.80 -19.24
C ALA A 56 5.33 -3.14 -19.50
N ASP A 57 5.66 -4.18 -18.73
CA ASP A 57 5.19 -5.53 -19.00
C ASP A 57 3.75 -5.75 -18.51
N LEU A 58 3.43 -5.29 -17.29
CA LEU A 58 2.06 -5.35 -16.73
C LEU A 58 1.21 -4.11 -17.05
N GLY A 59 1.78 -3.09 -17.71
CA GLY A 59 1.02 -1.92 -18.17
C GLY A 59 0.54 -0.95 -17.09
N PHE A 60 1.15 -0.95 -15.90
CA PHE A 60 0.88 0.09 -14.91
C PHE A 60 1.35 1.46 -15.41
N LYS A 61 0.46 2.42 -15.56
CA LYS A 61 0.80 3.78 -15.96
C LYS A 61 1.62 4.47 -14.87
N PHE A 62 2.45 5.44 -15.26
CA PHE A 62 3.20 6.28 -14.34
C PHE A 62 2.33 7.39 -13.72
N GLU A 63 1.15 7.00 -13.24
CA GLU A 63 0.12 7.90 -12.71
C GLU A 63 -0.75 7.14 -11.70
N ALA A 64 -0.90 7.67 -10.49
CA ALA A 64 -1.79 7.07 -9.49
C ALA A 64 -3.24 7.15 -9.99
N GLY A 65 -3.92 5.99 -10.05
CA GLY A 65 -5.27 5.92 -10.60
C GLY A 65 -5.34 5.99 -12.13
N GLY A 66 -4.19 5.95 -12.84
CA GLY A 66 -4.18 5.95 -14.31
C GLY A 66 -4.69 4.65 -14.94
N ASN A 67 -4.76 3.55 -14.18
CA ASN A 67 -5.34 2.29 -14.58
C ASN A 67 -6.65 2.05 -13.85
N GLU A 68 -7.63 1.51 -14.57
CA GLU A 68 -8.87 1.01 -13.96
C GLU A 68 -8.62 -0.41 -13.43
N ILE A 69 -8.22 -0.51 -12.16
CA ILE A 69 -7.90 -1.79 -11.53
C ILE A 69 -9.09 -2.20 -10.65
N ASP A 70 -9.85 -3.20 -11.09
CA ASP A 70 -10.92 -3.82 -10.32
C ASP A 70 -10.58 -5.29 -9.98
N MET A 71 -11.38 -5.90 -9.11
CA MET A 71 -11.14 -7.28 -8.69
C MET A 71 -11.38 -8.31 -9.81
N LEU A 72 -12.20 -8.01 -10.82
CA LEU A 72 -12.41 -8.94 -11.93
C LEU A 72 -11.12 -9.07 -12.75
N LYS A 73 -10.51 -7.95 -13.13
CA LYS A 73 -9.20 -7.93 -13.81
C LYS A 73 -8.12 -8.62 -12.98
N ILE A 74 -8.13 -8.40 -11.66
CA ILE A 74 -7.18 -9.07 -10.75
C ILE A 74 -7.38 -10.58 -10.74
N ILE A 75 -8.62 -11.07 -10.69
CA ILE A 75 -8.91 -12.51 -10.72
C ILE A 75 -8.54 -13.12 -12.08
N ASP A 76 -8.68 -12.37 -13.17
CA ASP A 76 -8.29 -12.76 -14.51
C ASP A 76 -6.76 -12.71 -14.76
N GLY A 77 -5.96 -12.41 -13.71
CA GLY A 77 -4.51 -12.44 -13.76
C GLY A 77 -3.86 -11.14 -14.23
N GLU A 78 -4.62 -10.05 -14.36
CA GLU A 78 -4.08 -8.73 -14.68
C GLU A 78 -3.59 -7.99 -13.43
N TYR A 79 -2.70 -7.02 -13.63
CA TYR A 79 -2.20 -6.13 -12.58
C TYR A 79 -1.65 -6.89 -11.36
N CYS A 80 -2.32 -6.78 -10.22
CA CYS A 80 -1.97 -7.45 -8.97
C CYS A 80 -2.03 -8.98 -9.14
N GLY A 81 -3.00 -9.48 -9.90
CA GLY A 81 -3.26 -10.90 -10.13
C GLY A 81 -2.15 -11.61 -10.88
N ALA A 82 -1.34 -10.89 -11.67
CA ALA A 82 -0.20 -11.46 -12.39
C ALA A 82 0.82 -12.12 -11.44
N CYS A 83 0.90 -11.64 -10.20
CA CYS A 83 1.78 -12.18 -9.17
C CYS A 83 1.01 -12.72 -7.96
N HIS A 84 -0.09 -12.08 -7.54
CA HIS A 84 -0.93 -12.53 -6.42
C HIS A 84 -1.88 -13.65 -6.83
N ASN A 85 -1.32 -14.74 -7.37
CA ASN A 85 -2.05 -15.88 -7.93
C ASN A 85 -1.95 -17.15 -7.07
N GLY A 86 -1.30 -17.08 -5.91
CA GLY A 86 -1.05 -18.24 -5.04
C GLY A 86 0.22 -19.02 -5.38
N GLU A 87 0.92 -18.68 -6.46
CA GLU A 87 2.17 -19.33 -6.88
C GLU A 87 3.38 -18.41 -6.69
N ILE A 88 3.31 -17.18 -7.19
CA ILE A 88 4.41 -16.19 -7.10
C ILE A 88 4.34 -15.42 -5.78
N ALA A 89 3.13 -15.03 -5.40
CA ALA A 89 2.81 -14.39 -4.13
C ALA A 89 1.50 -14.97 -3.58
N TRP A 90 1.11 -14.54 -2.38
CA TRP A 90 -0.16 -14.94 -1.78
C TRP A 90 -1.34 -14.63 -2.70
N ALA A 91 -2.36 -15.47 -2.62
CA ALA A 91 -3.56 -15.35 -3.44
C ALA A 91 -4.48 -14.19 -2.99
N VAL A 92 -5.32 -13.73 -3.92
CA VAL A 92 -6.11 -12.48 -3.84
C VAL A 92 -7.24 -12.49 -2.81
N GLU A 93 -7.56 -13.65 -2.23
CA GLU A 93 -8.60 -13.80 -1.21
C GLU A 93 -8.17 -13.20 0.14
N ASN A 94 -6.88 -12.87 0.30
CA ASN A 94 -6.35 -12.21 1.49
C ASN A 94 -6.60 -10.71 1.45
N CYS A 95 -7.88 -10.30 1.42
CA CYS A 95 -8.31 -8.92 1.12
C CYS A 95 -7.58 -7.86 1.96
N ASN A 96 -7.40 -8.13 3.26
CA ASN A 96 -6.81 -7.18 4.21
C ASN A 96 -5.33 -6.87 3.97
N LEU A 97 -4.62 -7.71 3.19
CA LEU A 97 -3.21 -7.45 2.84
C LEU A 97 -3.09 -6.33 1.82
N CYS A 98 -4.06 -6.20 0.92
CA CYS A 98 -4.10 -5.12 -0.08
C CYS A 98 -4.86 -3.91 0.47
N HIS A 99 -6.08 -4.15 0.97
CA HIS A 99 -6.99 -3.13 1.51
C HIS A 99 -6.58 -2.71 2.92
N SER A 100 -5.42 -2.07 3.02
CA SER A 100 -4.74 -1.70 4.27
C SER A 100 -4.76 -0.20 4.55
N GLY A 101 -5.26 0.61 3.63
CA GLY A 101 -5.30 2.06 3.75
C GLY A 101 -6.26 2.57 4.82
N THR A 102 -6.07 3.84 5.16
CA THR A 102 -7.02 4.59 6.00
C THR A 102 -8.24 4.94 5.16
N PRO A 103 -9.47 4.76 5.66
CA PRO A 103 -10.67 5.26 5.01
C PRO A 103 -10.57 6.74 4.64
N ASP A 104 -11.27 7.12 3.58
CA ASP A 104 -11.36 8.42 2.93
C ASP A 104 -10.02 8.96 2.37
N THR A 105 -8.99 8.10 2.25
CA THR A 105 -7.73 8.51 1.65
C THR A 105 -7.86 8.50 0.13
N PRO A 106 -7.68 9.63 -0.57
CA PRO A 106 -7.79 9.67 -2.02
C PRO A 106 -6.64 8.91 -2.67
N THR A 107 -6.85 8.49 -3.93
CA THR A 107 -5.78 7.97 -4.76
C THR A 107 -4.64 8.99 -4.88
N GLN A 108 -3.43 8.60 -4.47
CA GLN A 108 -2.29 9.51 -4.41
C GLN A 108 -0.95 8.76 -4.37
N VAL A 109 0.12 9.47 -4.72
CA VAL A 109 1.50 9.00 -4.52
C VAL A 109 2.08 9.64 -3.26
N HIS A 110 2.51 8.81 -2.32
CA HIS A 110 3.16 9.24 -1.08
C HIS A 110 4.48 9.94 -1.39
N GLY A 111 4.69 11.09 -0.76
CA GLY A 111 5.88 11.91 -0.95
C GLY A 111 5.97 12.61 -2.31
N SER A 112 4.88 12.64 -3.10
CA SER A 112 4.85 13.44 -4.33
C SER A 112 4.80 14.94 -4.02
N THR A 113 5.38 15.75 -4.91
CA THR A 113 5.32 17.22 -4.80
C THR A 113 3.88 17.70 -4.76
N VAL A 114 2.99 17.11 -5.57
CA VAL A 114 1.56 17.43 -5.57
C VAL A 114 0.96 17.18 -4.19
N GLN A 115 1.22 16.01 -3.59
CA GLN A 115 0.75 15.71 -2.24
C GLN A 115 1.25 16.73 -1.22
N GLN A 116 2.54 17.07 -1.27
CA GLN A 116 3.15 18.01 -0.33
C GLN A 116 2.54 19.41 -0.46
N LEU A 117 2.32 19.90 -1.67
CA LEU A 117 1.70 21.19 -1.92
C LEU A 117 0.25 21.20 -1.43
N VAL A 118 -0.56 20.20 -1.78
CA VAL A 118 -1.96 20.08 -1.35
C VAL A 118 -2.09 19.91 0.18
N SER A 119 -1.15 19.19 0.82
CA SER A 119 -1.17 18.97 2.28
C SER A 119 -0.76 20.23 3.05
N ASN A 120 0.15 21.03 2.49
CA ASN A 120 0.57 22.29 3.09
C ASN A 120 -0.56 23.34 3.07
N ASP A 121 -1.37 23.36 2.02
CA ASP A 121 -2.54 24.26 1.92
C ASP A 121 -3.64 23.92 2.95
N LYS A 122 -3.68 22.67 3.44
CA LYS A 122 -4.65 22.21 4.45
C LYS A 122 -4.14 22.28 5.89
N LYS A 123 -2.90 22.71 6.11
CA LYS A 123 -2.37 22.83 7.47
C LYS A 123 -3.05 24.03 8.14
N PRO A 124 -3.80 23.85 9.24
CA PRO A 124 -4.28 25.00 10.00
C PRO A 124 -3.06 25.81 10.44
N GLU A 125 -3.14 27.12 10.24
CA GLU A 125 -2.12 28.08 10.66
C GLU A 125 -1.74 27.78 12.11
N GLN A 126 -0.53 27.29 12.32
CA GLN A 126 0.00 27.02 13.64
C GLN A 126 0.17 28.37 14.33
N LYS A 127 -0.80 28.73 15.17
CA LYS A 127 -0.66 29.82 16.12
C LYS A 127 0.01 29.32 17.40
#